data_AF-A0A0F9KCW9-F1
#
_entry.id   AF-A0A0F9KCW9-F1
#
_cell.length_a   1.000
_cell.length_b   1.000
_cell.length_c   1.000
_cell.angle_alpha   90.00
_cell.angle_beta   90.00
_cell.angle_gamma   90.00
#
_symmetry.space_group_name_H-M   'P 1'
#
loop_
_entity.id
_entity.type
_entity.pdbx_description
1 polymer ?
#
loop_
_entity_poly.entity_id
_entity_poly.type
_entity_poly.pdbx_seq_one_letter_code
_entity_poly.pdbx_strand_id
1 'polypeptide(L)'
;MRKVQRQRYPPDFKGSNRIMTEETKQPAVAVAEPTEAELMASLEAALKSKDFKAVAAASRKLDTAVKAKEKIELETKRAELDKEIAIVKAAISGAVKNIVDSGELDAADGIWYSYDFGEQAPVVRLMKSQPRAARSGSSGGGGKKFDISTDDMLSRHGQEEYKDGLNFQQAYESSTD
;
A
#
# COMPACT_ATOMS: atom_id res chain seq x y z
N MET A 1 -50.19 -43.25 8.34
CA MET A 1 -49.47 -44.11 9.31
C MET A 1 -48.17 -44.63 8.71
N ARG A 2 -47.02 -44.09 9.12
CA ARG A 2 -45.67 -44.70 8.99
C ARG A 2 -44.91 -44.34 10.26
N LYS A 3 -44.51 -45.35 11.05
CA LYS A 3 -43.79 -45.19 12.32
C LYS A 3 -42.31 -44.99 12.02
N VAL A 4 -41.76 -43.83 12.38
CA VAL A 4 -40.31 -43.55 12.29
C VAL A 4 -39.64 -44.10 13.55
N GLN A 5 -38.76 -45.09 13.35
CA GLN A 5 -37.94 -45.70 14.39
C GLN A 5 -36.91 -44.70 14.93
N ARG A 6 -36.88 -44.50 16.24
CA ARG A 6 -35.85 -43.76 16.96
C ARG A 6 -34.61 -44.65 17.11
N GLN A 7 -33.49 -44.27 16.50
CA GLN A 7 -32.19 -44.89 16.78
C GLN A 7 -31.69 -44.41 18.15
N ARG A 8 -31.33 -45.38 18.99
CA ARG A 8 -30.71 -45.20 20.30
C ARG A 8 -29.19 -45.14 20.11
N TYR A 9 -28.52 -44.14 20.65
CA TYR A 9 -27.07 -44.17 20.86
C TYR A 9 -26.74 -44.95 22.14
N PRO A 10 -25.75 -45.87 22.15
CA PRO A 10 -25.23 -46.44 23.39
C PRO A 10 -24.18 -45.51 24.05
N PRO A 11 -24.05 -45.54 25.39
CA PRO A 11 -23.08 -44.76 26.13
C PRO A 11 -21.74 -45.51 26.30
N ASP A 12 -20.69 -44.73 26.60
CA ASP A 12 -19.47 -45.10 27.31
C ASP A 12 -18.54 -46.20 26.74
N PHE A 13 -17.44 -45.76 26.12
CA PHE A 13 -16.22 -46.57 26.01
C PHE A 13 -15.08 -45.89 26.78
N LYS A 14 -14.91 -46.28 28.05
CA LYS A 14 -13.70 -46.07 28.83
C LYS A 14 -12.68 -47.15 28.46
N GLY A 15 -11.43 -46.76 28.20
CA GLY A 15 -10.30 -47.67 28.38
C GLY A 15 -9.12 -47.53 27.41
N SER A 16 -8.04 -46.96 27.95
CA SER A 16 -6.66 -47.48 27.86
C SER A 16 -5.73 -47.01 26.73
N ASN A 17 -4.76 -46.22 27.19
CA ASN A 17 -3.33 -46.28 26.88
C ASN A 17 -2.88 -46.08 25.44
N ARG A 18 -2.66 -44.81 25.08
CA ARG A 18 -1.55 -44.45 24.21
C ARG A 18 -0.68 -43.42 24.93
N ILE A 19 0.41 -43.92 25.49
CA ILE A 19 1.56 -43.12 25.90
C ILE A 19 2.10 -42.48 24.62
N MET A 20 1.70 -41.24 24.36
CA MET A 20 2.40 -40.36 23.42
C MET A 20 3.44 -39.65 24.28
N THR A 21 4.69 -40.04 24.10
CA THR A 21 5.86 -39.25 24.50
C THR A 21 5.73 -37.85 23.91
N GLU A 22 5.25 -36.90 24.71
CA GLU A 22 5.45 -35.48 24.43
C GLU A 22 6.95 -35.23 24.61
N GLU A 23 7.66 -35.28 23.48
CA GLU A 23 8.97 -34.67 23.36
C GLU A 23 8.87 -33.25 23.90
N THR A 24 9.62 -32.99 24.95
CA THR A 24 9.92 -31.68 25.49
C THR A 24 10.47 -30.80 24.38
N LYS A 25 9.58 -30.06 23.73
CA LYS A 25 9.92 -28.96 22.85
C LYS A 25 10.55 -27.89 23.75
N GLN A 26 11.88 -27.99 23.91
CA GLN A 26 12.70 -26.93 24.47
C GLN A 26 12.28 -25.61 23.82
N PRO A 27 12.03 -24.55 24.59
CA PRO A 27 11.83 -23.24 23.99
C PRO A 27 13.11 -22.93 23.22
N ALA A 28 12.99 -22.83 21.90
CA ALA A 28 14.03 -22.26 21.07
C ALA A 28 14.37 -20.91 21.70
N VAL A 29 15.54 -20.81 22.31
CA VAL A 29 16.09 -19.56 22.80
C VAL A 29 16.00 -18.61 21.62
N ALA A 30 15.13 -17.61 21.72
CA ALA A 30 15.05 -16.53 20.76
C ALA A 30 16.47 -15.96 20.70
N VAL A 31 17.18 -16.24 19.62
CA VAL A 31 18.49 -15.65 19.35
C VAL A 31 18.20 -14.16 19.31
N ALA A 32 18.57 -13.46 20.38
CA ALA A 32 18.40 -12.02 20.49
C ALA A 32 18.96 -11.42 19.20
N GLU A 33 18.10 -10.75 18.44
CA GLU A 33 18.55 -10.10 17.22
C GLU A 33 19.68 -9.14 17.61
N PRO A 34 20.84 -9.21 16.93
CA PRO A 34 21.99 -8.39 17.28
C PRO A 34 21.57 -6.92 17.18
N THR A 35 21.85 -6.19 18.24
CA THR A 35 21.55 -4.76 18.32
C THR A 35 22.32 -4.00 17.22
N GLU A 36 21.83 -2.84 16.83
CA GLU A 36 22.47 -2.02 15.79
C GLU A 36 23.95 -1.71 16.11
N ALA A 37 24.27 -1.52 17.40
CA ALA A 37 25.63 -1.34 17.88
C ALA A 37 26.51 -2.59 17.65
N GLU A 38 25.96 -3.79 17.86
CA GLU A 38 26.66 -5.06 17.61
C GLU A 38 26.83 -5.34 16.11
N LEU A 39 25.85 -4.97 15.28
CA LEU A 39 25.95 -5.05 13.83
C LEU A 39 27.00 -4.08 13.28
N MET A 40 27.05 -2.84 13.77
CA MET A 40 28.10 -1.87 13.43
C MET A 40 29.49 -2.34 13.87
N ALA A 41 29.62 -2.87 15.09
CA ALA A 41 30.89 -3.43 15.57
C ALA A 41 31.34 -4.64 14.72
N SER A 42 30.41 -5.50 14.29
CA SER A 42 30.70 -6.64 13.41
C SER A 42 31.14 -6.19 12.01
N LEU A 43 30.56 -5.10 11.50
CA LEU A 43 30.89 -4.51 10.21
C LEU A 43 32.30 -3.87 10.25
N GLU A 44 32.64 -3.16 11.33
CA GLU A 44 33.98 -2.63 11.55
C GLU A 44 35.04 -3.73 11.68
N ALA A 45 34.73 -4.82 12.39
CA ALA A 45 35.62 -5.97 12.51
C ALA A 45 35.84 -6.66 11.16
N ALA A 46 34.78 -6.84 10.36
CA ALA A 46 34.84 -7.42 9.03
C ALA A 46 35.59 -6.54 8.01
N LEU A 47 35.46 -5.21 8.12
CA LEU A 47 36.25 -4.26 7.32
C LEU A 47 37.75 -4.32 7.68
N LYS A 48 38.08 -4.40 8.97
CA LYS A 48 39.47 -4.54 9.44
C LYS A 48 40.10 -5.86 9.00
N SER A 49 39.32 -6.94 8.93
CA SER A 49 39.78 -8.25 8.46
C SER A 49 39.78 -8.41 6.93
N LYS A 50 39.31 -7.41 6.17
CA LYS A 50 39.10 -7.46 4.72
C LYS A 50 38.22 -8.64 4.26
N ASP A 51 37.36 -9.15 5.15
CA ASP A 51 36.39 -10.18 4.79
C ASP A 51 35.14 -9.53 4.20
N PHE A 52 35.18 -9.27 2.89
CA PHE A 52 34.09 -8.64 2.16
C PHE A 52 32.79 -9.46 2.16
N LYS A 53 32.85 -10.78 2.40
CA LYS A 53 31.63 -11.61 2.54
C LYS A 53 30.96 -11.34 3.89
N ALA A 54 31.75 -11.26 4.96
CA ALA A 54 31.24 -10.88 6.28
C ALA A 54 30.71 -9.44 6.30
N VAL A 55 31.39 -8.50 5.62
CA VAL A 55 30.90 -7.10 5.46
C VAL A 55 29.54 -7.08 4.75
N ALA A 56 29.40 -7.80 3.63
CA ALA A 56 28.14 -7.85 2.90
C ALA A 56 26.99 -8.46 3.73
N ALA A 57 27.28 -9.48 4.54
CA ALA A 57 26.29 -10.10 5.42
C ALA A 57 25.87 -9.17 6.57
N ALA A 58 26.82 -8.47 7.20
CA ALA A 58 26.55 -7.50 8.27
C ALA A 58 25.76 -6.28 7.74
N SER A 59 26.15 -5.73 6.59
CA SER A 59 25.47 -4.59 5.96
C SER A 59 24.02 -4.93 5.59
N ARG A 60 23.75 -6.10 4.99
CA ARG A 60 22.36 -6.50 4.68
C ARG A 60 21.48 -6.62 5.92
N LYS A 61 22.03 -7.12 7.03
CA LYS A 61 21.31 -7.21 8.30
C LYS A 61 21.04 -5.83 8.88
N LEU A 62 22.00 -4.92 8.79
CA LEU A 62 21.87 -3.53 9.23
C LEU A 62 20.79 -2.80 8.41
N ASP A 63 20.82 -2.91 7.08
CA ASP A 63 19.80 -2.34 6.20
C ASP A 63 18.39 -2.84 6.53
N THR A 64 18.28 -4.13 6.87
CA THR A 64 16.98 -4.72 7.25
C THR A 64 16.50 -4.17 8.58
N ALA A 65 17.40 -4.04 9.57
CA ALA A 65 17.08 -3.47 10.87
C ALA A 65 16.68 -1.99 10.78
N VAL A 66 17.39 -1.19 9.98
CA VAL A 66 17.07 0.22 9.74
C VAL A 66 15.70 0.36 9.08
N LYS A 67 15.42 -0.39 8.00
CA LYS A 67 14.12 -0.37 7.34
C LYS A 67 12.97 -0.78 8.27
N ALA A 68 13.20 -1.73 9.17
CA ALA A 68 12.21 -2.12 10.17
C ALA A 68 11.91 -0.98 11.15
N LYS A 69 12.95 -0.26 11.63
CA LYS A 69 12.78 0.92 12.49
C LYS A 69 12.05 2.06 11.77
N GLU A 70 12.48 2.40 10.56
CA GLU A 70 11.83 3.44 9.74
C GLU A 70 10.35 3.12 9.51
N LYS A 71 10.03 1.85 9.25
CA LYS A 71 8.64 1.41 9.10
C LYS A 71 7.84 1.63 10.38
N ILE A 72 8.37 1.26 11.55
CA ILE A 72 7.71 1.46 12.84
C ILE A 72 7.52 2.96 13.14
N GLU A 73 8.53 3.78 12.86
CA GLU A 73 8.42 5.24 13.01
C GLU A 73 7.35 5.83 12.09
N LEU A 74 7.29 5.38 10.83
CA LEU A 74 6.25 5.80 9.89
C LEU A 74 4.86 5.36 10.34
N GLU A 75 4.71 4.14 10.84
CA GLU A 75 3.43 3.65 11.39
C GLU A 75 3.01 4.45 12.63
N THR A 76 3.95 4.81 13.50
CA THR A 76 3.70 5.65 14.67
C THR A 76 3.25 7.06 14.27
N LYS A 77 3.98 7.71 13.35
CA LYS A 77 3.62 9.03 12.81
C LYS A 77 2.27 9.02 12.10
N ARG A 78 1.94 7.95 11.38
CA ARG A 78 0.61 7.77 10.76
C ARG A 78 -0.49 7.66 11.80
N ALA A 79 -0.27 6.87 12.86
CA ALA A 79 -1.25 6.74 13.94
C ALA A 79 -1.48 8.05 14.70
N GLU A 80 -0.45 8.90 14.81
CA GLU A 80 -0.57 10.27 15.35
C GLU A 80 -1.39 11.17 14.42
N LEU A 81 -1.07 11.17 13.12
CA LEU A 81 -1.82 11.93 12.12
C LEU A 81 -3.30 11.52 12.06
N ASP A 82 -3.62 10.22 12.18
CA ASP A 82 -5.00 9.74 12.20
C ASP A 82 -5.81 10.30 13.38
N LYS A 83 -5.16 10.50 14.55
CA LYS A 83 -5.79 11.16 15.71
C LYS A 83 -6.07 12.63 15.40
N GLU A 84 -5.12 13.31 14.79
CA GLU A 84 -5.30 14.72 14.39
C GLU A 84 -6.39 14.89 13.32
N ILE A 85 -6.45 13.98 12.35
CA ILE A 85 -7.52 13.92 11.34
C ILE A 85 -8.89 13.82 12.02
N ALA A 86 -9.04 12.99 13.05
CA ALA A 86 -10.29 12.87 13.77
C ALA A 86 -10.71 14.18 14.46
N ILE A 87 -9.76 14.91 15.05
CA ILE A 87 -10.01 16.22 15.69
C ILE A 87 -10.47 17.24 14.64
N VAL A 88 -9.74 17.37 13.53
CA VAL A 88 -10.07 18.32 12.45
C VAL A 88 -11.42 17.97 11.82
N LYS A 89 -11.69 16.68 11.56
CA LYS A 89 -12.97 16.21 11.03
C LYS A 89 -14.13 16.55 11.95
N ALA A 90 -13.98 16.37 13.26
CA ALA A 90 -15.01 16.71 14.23
C ALA A 90 -15.29 18.22 14.25
N ALA A 91 -14.25 19.06 14.20
CA ALA A 91 -14.39 20.51 14.16
C ALA A 91 -15.12 21.00 12.90
N ILE A 92 -14.71 20.51 11.72
CA ILE A 92 -15.36 20.86 10.45
C ILE A 92 -16.80 20.35 10.42
N SER A 93 -17.03 19.10 10.84
CA SER A 93 -18.38 18.52 10.87
C SER A 93 -19.31 19.30 11.78
N GLY A 94 -18.84 19.77 12.94
CA GLY A 94 -19.64 20.59 13.85
C GLY A 94 -20.06 21.92 13.21
N ALA A 95 -19.13 22.60 12.54
CA ALA A 95 -19.40 23.87 11.87
C ALA A 95 -20.35 23.71 10.67
N VAL A 96 -20.15 22.68 9.86
CA VAL A 96 -20.94 22.43 8.64
C VAL A 96 -22.33 21.89 8.98
N LYS A 97 -22.50 21.15 10.08
CA LYS A 97 -23.76 20.51 10.46
C LYS A 97 -24.93 21.48 10.50
N ASN A 98 -24.76 22.68 11.07
CA ASN A 98 -25.85 23.66 11.15
C ASN A 98 -26.34 24.12 9.75
N ILE A 99 -25.45 24.17 8.76
CA ILE A 99 -25.76 24.57 7.38
C ILE A 99 -26.41 23.40 6.62
N VAL A 100 -26.03 22.17 6.94
CA VAL A 100 -26.70 20.97 6.42
C VAL A 100 -28.11 20.87 6.99
N ASP A 101 -28.26 21.02 8.31
CA ASP A 101 -29.54 20.93 9.02
C ASP A 101 -30.50 22.07 8.64
N SER A 102 -30.01 23.20 8.12
CA SER A 102 -30.85 24.29 7.60
C SER A 102 -31.42 24.03 6.20
N GLY A 103 -30.95 22.99 5.49
CA GLY A 103 -31.37 22.65 4.13
C GLY A 103 -30.75 23.50 3.03
N GLU A 104 -29.84 24.43 3.36
CA GLU A 104 -29.16 25.28 2.36
C GLU A 104 -28.29 24.47 1.38
N LEU A 105 -27.93 23.25 1.76
CA LEU A 105 -27.07 22.35 0.98
C LEU A 105 -27.83 21.20 0.30
N ASP A 106 -29.17 21.20 0.31
CA ASP A 106 -30.00 20.11 -0.26
C ASP A 106 -29.75 19.86 -1.75
N ALA A 107 -29.26 20.87 -2.48
CA ALA A 107 -28.94 20.76 -3.90
C ALA A 107 -27.55 20.12 -4.18
N ALA A 108 -26.73 19.94 -3.14
CA ALA A 108 -25.38 19.40 -3.20
C ALA A 108 -25.33 18.01 -2.57
N ASP A 109 -24.58 17.10 -3.19
CA ASP A 109 -24.39 15.73 -2.70
C ASP A 109 -23.11 15.57 -1.87
N GLY A 110 -22.26 16.61 -1.84
CA GLY A 110 -21.03 16.60 -1.05
C GLY A 110 -20.31 17.95 -1.04
N ILE A 111 -19.36 18.07 -0.12
CA ILE A 111 -18.52 19.26 0.05
C ILE A 111 -17.06 18.82 -0.02
N TRP A 112 -16.30 19.46 -0.89
CA TRP A 112 -14.84 19.37 -0.91
C TRP A 112 -14.26 20.63 -0.28
N TYR A 113 -13.43 20.45 0.72
CA TYR A 113 -12.78 21.53 1.46
C TYR A 113 -11.26 21.37 1.35
N SER A 114 -10.57 22.44 0.98
CA SER A 114 -9.12 22.50 0.93
C SER A 114 -8.64 23.73 1.67
N TYR A 115 -7.66 23.53 2.57
CA TYR A 115 -7.01 24.59 3.31
C TYR A 115 -5.54 24.26 3.46
N ASP A 116 -4.69 25.18 3.03
CA ASP A 116 -3.23 24.99 2.98
C ASP A 116 -2.53 25.85 4.03
N PHE A 117 -3.02 25.79 5.28
CA PHE A 117 -2.44 26.41 6.48
C PHE A 117 -1.93 27.86 6.34
N GLY A 118 -2.55 28.65 5.46
CA GLY A 118 -2.26 30.07 5.28
C GLY A 118 -1.52 30.45 4.00
N GLU A 119 -1.08 29.50 3.16
CA GLU A 119 -0.53 29.84 1.84
C GLU A 119 -1.61 30.25 0.85
N GLN A 120 -2.80 29.67 0.98
CA GLN A 120 -3.96 29.96 0.15
C GLN A 120 -5.21 30.13 1.00
N ALA A 121 -6.13 30.99 0.54
CA ALA A 121 -7.45 31.10 1.13
C ALA A 121 -8.18 29.74 1.04
N PRO A 122 -8.95 29.34 2.06
CA PRO A 122 -9.72 28.10 2.02
C PRO A 122 -10.61 28.04 0.78
N VAL A 123 -10.56 26.94 0.05
CA VAL A 123 -11.39 26.69 -1.13
C VAL A 123 -12.46 25.67 -0.78
N VAL A 124 -13.72 26.02 -1.03
CA VAL A 124 -14.88 25.14 -0.84
C VAL A 124 -15.53 24.90 -2.19
N ARG A 125 -15.74 23.62 -2.52
CA ARG A 125 -16.45 23.21 -3.73
C ARG A 125 -17.61 22.29 -3.37
N LEU A 126 -18.82 22.68 -3.76
CA LEU A 126 -20.00 21.84 -3.67
C LEU A 126 -20.01 20.85 -4.84
N MET A 127 -20.23 19.59 -4.53
CA MET A 127 -20.21 18.48 -5.48
C MET A 127 -21.63 17.98 -5.70
N LYS A 128 -21.93 17.56 -6.93
CA LYS A 128 -23.16 16.84 -7.27
C LYS A 128 -22.75 15.50 -7.87
N SER A 129 -23.33 14.42 -7.35
CA SER A 129 -23.14 13.04 -7.76
C SER A 129 -23.67 12.79 -9.17
N GLN A 130 -24.70 13.53 -9.58
CA GLN A 130 -25.14 13.50 -10.96
C GLN A 130 -24.06 14.11 -11.86
N PRO A 131 -23.66 13.41 -12.94
CA PRO A 131 -22.77 13.98 -13.92
C PRO A 131 -23.40 15.28 -14.41
N ARG A 132 -22.66 16.38 -14.32
CA ARG A 132 -23.05 17.65 -14.92
C ARG A 132 -23.46 17.33 -16.35
N ALA A 133 -24.74 17.52 -16.68
CA ALA A 133 -25.28 17.18 -17.99
C ALA A 133 -24.25 17.61 -19.04
N ALA A 134 -23.80 16.65 -19.85
CA ALA A 134 -22.75 16.89 -20.83
C ALA A 134 -23.17 18.13 -21.60
N ARG A 135 -22.42 19.23 -21.45
CA ARG A 135 -22.59 20.38 -22.34
C ARG A 135 -22.39 19.79 -23.72
N SER A 136 -23.43 19.85 -24.56
CA SER A 136 -23.36 19.45 -25.96
C SER A 136 -22.34 20.36 -26.64
N GLY A 137 -21.07 19.98 -26.52
CA GLY A 137 -19.92 20.80 -26.80
C GLY A 137 -18.76 19.87 -27.09
N SER A 138 -18.76 19.39 -28.33
CA SER A 138 -17.61 18.94 -29.11
C SER A 138 -16.62 17.97 -28.46
N SER A 139 -16.68 16.71 -28.93
CA SER A 139 -15.53 15.96 -29.45
C SER A 139 -14.15 16.25 -28.83
N GLY A 140 -13.59 15.27 -28.12
CA GLY A 140 -12.13 15.14 -28.06
C GLY A 140 -11.57 14.41 -26.85
N GLY A 141 -11.16 13.16 -27.07
CA GLY A 141 -9.92 12.64 -26.48
C GLY A 141 -9.97 12.19 -25.03
N GLY A 142 -10.71 11.11 -24.76
CA GLY A 142 -10.44 10.24 -23.61
C GLY A 142 -9.18 9.40 -23.84
N GLY A 143 -8.02 10.05 -23.90
CA GLY A 143 -6.72 9.40 -23.96
C GLY A 143 -6.21 9.11 -22.56
N LYS A 144 -6.12 7.82 -22.20
CA LYS A 144 -5.37 7.37 -21.03
C LYS A 144 -3.96 7.94 -21.13
N LYS A 145 -3.51 8.63 -20.09
CA LYS A 145 -2.23 9.38 -20.07
C LYS A 145 -0.96 8.49 -20.20
N PHE A 146 -1.12 7.18 -20.43
CA PHE A 146 -0.03 6.22 -20.53
C PHE A 146 -0.20 5.12 -21.59
N ASP A 147 -1.29 5.11 -22.39
CA ASP A 147 -1.44 4.18 -23.53
C ASP A 147 -1.12 4.93 -24.82
N ILE A 148 0.15 5.27 -25.05
CA ILE A 148 0.62 5.53 -26.42
C ILE A 148 0.81 4.15 -27.06
N SER A 149 0.07 3.88 -28.13
CA SER A 149 0.25 2.63 -28.90
C SER A 149 1.61 2.65 -29.61
N THR A 150 2.14 1.46 -29.91
CA THR A 150 3.37 1.33 -30.71
C THR A 150 3.22 2.01 -32.07
N ASP A 151 2.02 1.98 -32.66
CA ASP A 151 1.70 2.69 -33.91
C ASP A 151 1.79 4.22 -33.75
N ASP A 152 1.36 4.77 -32.60
CA ASP A 152 1.49 6.19 -32.29
C ASP A 152 2.96 6.58 -32.07
N MET A 153 3.80 5.69 -31.49
CA MET A 153 5.25 5.92 -31.41
C MET A 153 5.91 5.89 -32.79
N LEU A 154 5.56 4.93 -33.64
CA LEU A 154 6.10 4.81 -35.00
C LEU A 154 5.74 6.03 -35.86
N SER A 155 4.50 6.51 -35.77
CA SER A 155 4.08 7.68 -36.56
C SER A 155 4.77 8.98 -36.15
N ARG A 156 5.08 9.15 -34.86
CA ARG A 156 5.67 10.40 -34.33
C ARG A 156 7.19 10.40 -34.30
N HIS A 157 7.78 9.26 -33.99
CA HIS A 157 9.21 9.12 -33.67
C HIS A 157 9.89 8.04 -34.51
N GLY A 158 9.20 7.41 -35.47
CA GLY A 158 9.75 6.33 -36.30
C GLY A 158 11.00 6.72 -37.09
N GLN A 159 11.13 8.01 -37.45
CA GLN A 159 12.27 8.56 -38.18
C GLN A 159 13.39 9.10 -37.26
N GLU A 160 13.17 9.12 -35.95
CA GLU A 160 14.17 9.56 -34.97
C GLU A 160 15.17 8.44 -34.70
N GLU A 161 16.45 8.80 -34.59
CA GLU A 161 17.53 7.87 -34.30
C GLU A 161 17.33 7.28 -32.89
N TYR A 162 17.17 5.96 -32.82
CA TYR A 162 16.88 5.26 -31.58
C TYR A 162 18.16 4.70 -30.94
N LYS A 163 18.95 3.96 -31.74
CA LYS A 163 20.23 3.37 -31.28
C LYS A 163 21.09 2.92 -32.47
N ASP A 164 22.41 3.06 -32.34
CA ASP A 164 23.40 2.52 -33.28
C ASP A 164 23.19 2.95 -34.75
N GLY A 165 22.74 4.19 -34.97
CA GLY A 165 22.47 4.73 -36.31
C GLY A 165 21.18 4.24 -36.95
N LEU A 166 20.36 3.45 -36.24
CA LEU A 166 19.06 2.97 -36.71
C LEU A 166 17.93 3.83 -36.13
N ASN A 167 16.94 4.12 -36.97
CA ASN A 167 15.73 4.78 -36.50
C ASN A 167 14.76 3.78 -35.85
N PHE A 168 13.84 4.30 -35.04
CA PHE A 168 12.90 3.47 -34.27
C PHE A 168 12.07 2.53 -35.18
N GLN A 169 11.72 2.96 -36.39
CA GLN A 169 11.00 2.14 -37.35
C GLN A 169 11.82 0.94 -37.83
N GLN A 170 13.09 1.14 -38.20
CA GLN A 170 13.99 0.06 -38.64
C GLN A 170 14.25 -0.95 -37.52
N ALA A 171 14.43 -0.47 -36.29
CA ALA A 171 14.61 -1.33 -35.13
C ALA A 171 13.37 -2.20 -34.87
N TYR A 172 12.16 -1.62 -34.99
CA TYR A 172 10.91 -2.35 -34.83
C TYR A 172 10.74 -3.43 -35.90
N GLU A 173 10.85 -3.07 -37.18
CA GLU A 173 10.73 -4.00 -38.32
C GLU A 173 11.74 -5.17 -38.20
N SER A 174 12.99 -4.91 -37.79
CA SER A 174 14.01 -5.95 -37.60
C SER A 174 13.77 -6.92 -36.44
N SER A 175 12.88 -6.55 -35.50
CA SER A 175 12.55 -7.36 -34.32
C SER A 175 11.27 -8.18 -34.50
N THR A 176 10.47 -7.85 -35.51
CA THR A 176 9.17 -8.48 -35.80
C THR A 176 9.22 -9.46 -36.98
N ASP A 177 10.30 -9.45 -37.77
CA ASP A 177 10.66 -10.46 -38.78
C ASP A 177 11.53 -11.58 -38.16
#